data_AF-A0A955EM02-F1
#
_entry.id   AF-A0A955EM02-F1
#
_cell.length_a   1.000
_cell.length_b   1.000
_cell.length_c   1.000
_cell.angle_alpha   90.00
_cell.angle_beta   90.00
_cell.angle_gamma   90.00
#
_symmetry.space_group_name_H-M   'P 1'
#
loop_
_entity.id
_entity.type
_entity.pdbx_description
1 polymer ?
#
loop_
_entity_poly.entity_id
_entity_poly.type
_entity_poly.pdbx_seq_one_letter_code
_entity_poly.pdbx_strand_id
1 'polypeptide(L)'
;MDGQTKLLEYCKAVLDNNSVRGGWTKPAPNLYPHQWLWDSCFIAIGLRHHDIKRAQKEVKNLFRGQWKNGMIPNIIYGADEHYGDDIWKSKVSKDAPRNLKTSGITQPPMLAEAIVKIGELLNQKDRKKWYKDCFESLVRYHEWLYRERDPRNDGIVTLVHPWESGLDNSPVWMSEMHQNQLPLWIKTFKFMHLHNIFNAFRRNTKYLPAYERIDVIDALGLYSAARRLRRKQYNTTKILRHTQLCIEDLAFNSILIRANTHLEDIAKEINQ
;
A
#
# COMPACT_ATOMS: atom_id res chain seq x y z
N MET A 1 17.56 27.03 19.22
CA MET A 1 16.60 26.25 20.03
C MET A 1 15.14 26.49 19.61
N ASP A 2 14.73 27.71 19.25
CA ASP A 2 13.36 28.04 18.78
C ASP A 2 12.89 27.26 17.52
N GLY A 3 13.76 27.09 16.52
CA GLY A 3 13.38 26.45 15.24
C GLY A 3 12.96 24.97 15.33
N GLN A 4 13.57 24.19 16.22
CA GLN A 4 13.23 22.76 16.38
C GLN A 4 11.85 22.57 17.01
N THR A 5 11.52 23.37 18.03
CA THR A 5 10.19 23.35 18.65
C THR A 5 9.12 23.78 17.65
N LYS A 6 9.37 24.85 16.88
CA LYS A 6 8.46 25.28 15.80
C LYS A 6 8.22 24.19 14.75
N LEU A 7 9.28 23.49 14.33
CA LEU A 7 9.17 22.38 13.39
C LEU A 7 8.35 21.23 13.99
N LEU A 8 8.59 20.86 15.25
CA LEU A 8 7.84 19.80 15.92
C LEU A 8 6.34 20.14 16.01
N GLU A 9 5.99 21.37 16.42
CA GLU A 9 4.59 21.81 16.49
C GLU A 9 3.93 21.84 15.10
N TYR A 10 4.67 22.26 14.06
CA TYR A 10 4.20 22.18 12.69
C TYR A 10 3.92 20.73 12.26
N CYS A 11 4.84 19.80 12.53
CA CYS A 11 4.65 18.37 12.21
C CYS A 11 3.43 17.78 12.93
N LYS A 12 3.22 18.11 14.21
CA LYS A 12 2.02 17.69 14.96
C LYS A 12 0.75 18.22 14.30
N ALA A 13 0.71 19.52 13.99
CA ALA A 13 -0.44 20.14 13.33
C ALA A 13 -0.76 19.49 11.98
N VAL A 14 0.25 19.11 11.18
CA VAL A 14 0.04 18.37 9.92
C VAL A 14 -0.64 17.02 10.18
N LEU A 15 -0.15 16.24 11.16
CA LEU A 15 -0.75 14.95 11.50
C LEU A 15 -2.17 15.10 12.05
N ASP A 16 -2.43 16.12 12.87
CA ASP A 16 -3.75 16.38 13.45
C ASP A 16 -4.76 16.82 12.41
N ASN A 17 -4.38 17.73 11.51
CA ASN A 17 -5.24 18.21 10.43
C ASN A 17 -5.61 17.11 9.43
N ASN A 18 -4.75 16.11 9.25
CA ASN A 18 -5.01 14.97 8.38
C ASN A 18 -5.73 13.81 9.09
N SER A 19 -5.99 13.93 10.39
CA SER A 19 -6.67 12.91 11.20
C SER A 19 -8.11 12.69 10.72
N VAL A 20 -8.53 11.44 10.63
CA VAL A 20 -9.91 11.08 10.28
C VAL A 20 -10.62 10.45 11.47
N ARG A 21 -11.89 10.85 11.68
CA ARG A 21 -12.77 10.20 12.66
C ARG A 21 -12.89 8.71 12.32
N GLY A 22 -12.27 7.89 13.16
CA GLY A 22 -12.02 6.46 12.86
C GLY A 22 -10.63 6.03 13.33
N GLY A 23 -9.69 6.98 13.47
CA GLY A 23 -8.35 6.73 14.02
C GLY A 23 -7.33 6.28 12.98
N TRP A 24 -7.49 6.76 11.75
CA TRP A 24 -6.48 6.69 10.69
C TRP A 24 -6.25 8.10 10.13
N THR A 25 -5.17 8.27 9.37
CA THR A 25 -4.71 9.58 8.92
C THR A 25 -4.54 9.58 7.39
N LYS A 26 -5.01 10.65 6.73
CA LYS A 26 -4.81 10.83 5.28
C LYS A 26 -3.33 11.14 5.00
N PRO A 27 -2.70 10.53 3.97
CA PRO A 27 -1.34 10.92 3.58
C PRO A 27 -1.24 12.38 3.14
N ALA A 28 -2.25 12.85 2.40
CA ALA A 28 -2.37 14.24 1.97
C ALA A 28 -3.85 14.67 1.90
N PRO A 29 -4.23 15.84 2.43
CA PRO A 29 -5.63 16.19 2.67
C PRO A 29 -6.53 16.15 1.42
N ASN A 30 -6.01 16.59 0.26
CA ASN A 30 -6.77 16.77 -0.97
C ASN A 30 -6.43 15.79 -2.10
N LEU A 31 -5.32 15.06 -1.98
CA LEU A 31 -4.82 14.15 -3.03
C LEU A 31 -5.05 12.68 -2.68
N TYR A 32 -4.92 12.33 -1.40
CA TYR A 32 -5.03 10.96 -0.91
C TYR A 32 -6.07 10.88 0.21
N PRO A 33 -7.37 10.83 -0.12
CA PRO A 33 -8.48 10.87 0.83
C PRO A 33 -8.74 9.51 1.52
N HIS A 34 -7.78 8.60 1.49
CA HIS A 34 -7.90 7.20 1.92
C HIS A 34 -6.76 6.83 2.84
N GLN A 35 -6.93 5.72 3.56
CA GLN A 35 -5.85 5.16 4.35
C GLN A 35 -4.97 4.31 3.43
N TRP A 36 -3.66 4.55 3.44
CA TRP A 36 -2.68 3.80 2.66
C TRP A 36 -1.78 2.99 3.58
N LEU A 37 -1.43 1.76 3.19
CA LEU A 37 -0.71 0.81 4.03
C LEU A 37 0.64 1.35 4.49
N TRP A 38 1.53 1.67 3.56
CA TRP A 38 2.89 2.08 3.93
C TRP A 38 2.89 3.49 4.54
N ASP A 39 2.09 4.42 4.01
CA ASP A 39 1.92 5.76 4.57
C ASP A 39 1.47 5.71 6.04
N SER A 40 0.47 4.88 6.38
CA SER A 40 0.02 4.71 7.77
C SER A 40 1.11 4.14 8.67
N CYS A 41 2.03 3.31 8.15
CA CYS A 41 3.17 2.82 8.92
C CYS A 41 4.13 3.97 9.28
N PHE A 42 4.47 4.83 8.32
CA PHE A 42 5.31 6.01 8.59
C PHE A 42 4.60 7.05 9.46
N ILE A 43 3.31 7.27 9.24
CA ILE A 43 2.49 8.15 10.07
C ILE A 43 2.46 7.64 11.51
N ALA A 44 2.30 6.34 11.74
CA ALA A 44 2.37 5.76 13.07
C ALA A 44 3.75 5.95 13.73
N ILE A 45 4.84 5.80 12.96
CA ILE A 45 6.20 6.09 13.43
C ILE A 45 6.36 7.58 13.80
N GLY A 46 5.75 8.50 13.05
CA GLY A 46 5.72 9.93 13.41
C GLY A 46 4.88 10.21 14.66
N LEU A 47 3.66 9.66 14.71
CA LEU A 47 2.71 9.82 15.81
C LEU A 47 3.26 9.33 17.15
N ARG A 48 4.14 8.33 17.18
CA ARG A 48 4.72 7.81 18.44
C ARG A 48 5.43 8.91 19.25
N HIS A 49 5.93 9.95 18.59
CA HIS A 49 6.61 11.08 19.24
C HIS A 49 5.65 12.10 19.87
N HIS A 50 4.35 11.98 19.59
CA HIS A 50 3.33 12.93 20.02
C HIS A 50 2.19 12.25 20.81
N ASP A 51 1.63 11.17 20.28
CA ASP A 51 0.55 10.40 20.87
C ASP A 51 0.72 8.91 20.49
N ILE A 52 1.31 8.14 21.42
CA ILE A 52 1.54 6.70 21.26
C ILE A 52 0.23 5.93 21.11
N LYS A 53 -0.85 6.32 21.80
CA LYS A 53 -2.13 5.61 21.70
C LYS A 53 -2.74 5.80 20.31
N ARG A 54 -2.60 6.99 19.74
CA ARG A 54 -3.01 7.26 18.36
C ARG A 54 -2.14 6.51 17.36
N ALA A 55 -0.83 6.41 17.58
CA ALA A 55 0.07 5.59 16.76
C ALA A 55 -0.35 4.12 16.75
N GLN A 56 -0.63 3.54 17.92
CA GLN A 56 -1.16 2.18 18.04
C GLN A 56 -2.50 2.00 17.31
N LYS A 57 -3.38 3.01 17.41
CA LYS A 57 -4.69 3.01 16.74
C LYS A 57 -4.57 3.06 15.22
N GLU A 58 -3.64 3.84 14.66
CA GLU A 58 -3.35 3.92 13.23
C GLU A 58 -2.99 2.54 12.65
N VAL A 59 -2.07 1.82 13.31
CA VAL A 59 -1.65 0.47 12.92
C VAL A 59 -2.79 -0.53 13.07
N LYS A 60 -3.47 -0.58 14.23
CA LYS A 60 -4.61 -1.49 14.44
C LYS A 60 -5.72 -1.27 13.41
N ASN A 61 -5.89 -0.04 12.95
CA ASN A 61 -6.86 0.30 11.92
C ASN A 61 -6.55 -0.33 10.56
N LEU A 62 -5.29 -0.63 10.22
CA LEU A 62 -4.95 -1.31 8.97
C LEU A 62 -5.47 -2.75 8.94
N PHE A 63 -5.48 -3.45 10.09
CA PHE A 63 -5.95 -4.83 10.17
C PHE A 63 -7.44 -5.00 9.87
N ARG A 64 -8.25 -3.93 9.96
CA ARG A 64 -9.65 -3.95 9.52
C ARG A 64 -9.79 -4.24 8.01
N GLY A 65 -8.75 -3.90 7.24
CA GLY A 65 -8.67 -4.14 5.81
C GLY A 65 -8.10 -5.49 5.44
N GLN A 66 -7.60 -6.28 6.39
CA GLN A 66 -6.96 -7.56 6.10
C GLN A 66 -7.95 -8.54 5.49
N TRP A 67 -7.59 -9.11 4.34
CA TRP A 67 -8.38 -10.10 3.64
C TRP A 67 -8.35 -11.45 4.39
N LYS A 68 -9.32 -12.32 4.10
CA LYS A 68 -9.41 -13.65 4.73
C LYS A 68 -8.16 -14.49 4.50
N ASN A 69 -7.57 -14.38 3.32
CA ASN A 69 -6.34 -15.07 2.94
C ASN A 69 -5.06 -14.46 3.57
N GLY A 70 -5.16 -13.35 4.32
CA GLY A 70 -4.04 -12.72 5.02
C GLY A 70 -3.49 -11.45 4.35
N MET A 71 -3.84 -11.18 3.09
CA MET A 71 -3.40 -9.96 2.39
C MET A 71 -3.80 -8.70 3.15
N ILE A 72 -2.87 -7.75 3.30
CA ILE A 72 -3.21 -6.38 3.70
C ILE A 72 -3.20 -5.51 2.43
N PRO A 73 -4.34 -4.89 2.06
CA PRO A 73 -4.44 -4.08 0.86
C PRO A 73 -3.68 -2.77 1.03
N ASN A 74 -3.13 -2.24 -0.06
CA ASN A 74 -2.46 -0.94 -0.02
C ASN A 74 -3.41 0.22 0.28
N ILE A 75 -4.71 0.10 -0.01
CA ILE A 75 -5.71 1.14 0.23
C ILE A 75 -6.88 0.56 1.01
N ILE A 76 -7.26 1.26 2.07
CA ILE A 76 -8.58 1.14 2.69
C ILE A 76 -9.34 2.44 2.44
N TYR A 77 -10.44 2.34 1.71
CA TYR A 77 -11.23 3.51 1.31
C TYR A 77 -11.88 4.18 2.53
N GLY A 78 -11.83 5.50 2.54
CA GLY A 78 -12.54 6.34 3.51
C GLY A 78 -14.05 6.31 3.28
N ALA A 79 -14.81 6.81 4.27
CA ALA A 79 -16.28 6.83 4.23
C ALA A 79 -16.89 7.87 3.27
N ASP A 80 -16.07 8.70 2.64
CA ASP A 80 -16.54 9.72 1.72
C ASP A 80 -17.02 9.08 0.39
N GLU A 81 -18.31 9.24 0.10
CA GLU A 81 -18.99 8.63 -1.04
C GLU A 81 -18.46 9.13 -2.40
N HIS A 82 -17.80 10.30 -2.43
CA HIS A 82 -17.25 10.86 -3.67
C HIS A 82 -16.09 10.05 -4.25
N TYR A 83 -15.45 9.22 -3.43
CA TYR A 83 -14.29 8.43 -3.84
C TYR A 83 -14.67 6.96 -4.00
N GLY A 84 -14.97 6.59 -5.25
CA GLY A 84 -15.40 5.26 -5.63
C GLY A 84 -14.27 4.23 -5.70
N ASP A 85 -14.61 2.97 -5.43
CA ASP A 85 -13.77 1.80 -5.74
C ASP A 85 -13.99 1.35 -7.20
N ASP A 86 -13.89 2.29 -8.15
CA ASP A 86 -14.20 1.99 -9.56
C ASP A 86 -13.10 1.21 -10.26
N ILE A 87 -11.87 1.35 -9.77
CA ILE A 87 -10.69 0.66 -10.27
C ILE A 87 -10.67 -0.79 -9.75
N TRP A 88 -10.67 -0.99 -8.43
CA TRP A 88 -10.40 -2.32 -7.86
C TRP A 88 -11.64 -3.19 -7.76
N LYS A 89 -12.77 -2.65 -7.31
CA LYS A 89 -14.00 -3.41 -7.00
C LYS A 89 -13.66 -4.69 -6.22
N SER A 90 -12.93 -4.58 -5.12
CA SER A 90 -12.34 -5.72 -4.39
C SER A 90 -13.37 -6.81 -4.02
N LYS A 91 -14.64 -6.43 -3.87
CA LYS A 91 -15.79 -7.33 -3.63
C LYS A 91 -15.96 -8.46 -4.66
N VAL A 92 -15.32 -8.40 -5.83
CA VAL A 92 -15.29 -9.55 -6.76
C VAL A 92 -14.48 -10.73 -6.24
N SER A 93 -13.59 -10.51 -5.26
CA SER A 93 -12.89 -11.57 -4.54
C SER A 93 -13.72 -12.05 -3.35
N LYS A 94 -13.71 -13.36 -3.12
CA LYS A 94 -14.32 -14.00 -1.94
C LYS A 94 -13.56 -13.70 -0.62
N ASP A 95 -12.30 -13.31 -0.74
CA ASP A 95 -11.39 -13.10 0.39
C ASP A 95 -11.40 -11.65 0.88
N ALA A 96 -11.86 -10.71 0.05
CA ALA A 96 -11.98 -9.31 0.42
C ALA A 96 -12.99 -9.10 1.56
N PRO A 97 -12.75 -8.14 2.47
CA PRO A 97 -13.73 -7.75 3.49
C PRO A 97 -15.07 -7.35 2.88
N ARG A 98 -16.19 -7.88 3.40
CA ARG A 98 -17.53 -7.62 2.83
C ARG A 98 -18.04 -6.20 3.09
N ASN A 99 -17.74 -5.67 4.27
CA ASN A 99 -18.29 -4.40 4.78
C ASN A 99 -17.34 -3.22 4.57
N LEU A 100 -16.24 -3.41 3.84
CA LEU A 100 -15.22 -2.40 3.63
C LEU A 100 -14.74 -2.43 2.19
N LYS A 101 -14.61 -1.25 1.57
CA LYS A 101 -13.98 -1.12 0.26
C LYS A 101 -12.47 -1.06 0.46
N THR A 102 -11.75 -1.90 -0.25
CA THR A 102 -10.28 -1.95 -0.26
C THR A 102 -9.78 -2.03 -1.69
N SER A 103 -8.51 -1.72 -1.92
CA SER A 103 -7.86 -2.11 -3.18
C SER A 103 -7.67 -3.63 -3.28
N GLY A 104 -7.20 -4.11 -4.43
CA GLY A 104 -6.94 -5.54 -4.66
C GLY A 104 -5.47 -5.92 -4.76
N ILE A 105 -4.58 -5.04 -4.30
CA ILE A 105 -3.12 -5.22 -4.31
C ILE A 105 -2.53 -4.83 -2.97
N THR A 106 -1.28 -5.21 -2.70
CA THR A 106 -0.58 -4.89 -1.46
C THR A 106 0.43 -3.74 -1.65
N GLN A 107 1.24 -3.47 -0.63
CA GLN A 107 2.33 -2.49 -0.62
C GLN A 107 3.48 -3.02 0.25
N PRO A 108 4.65 -2.37 0.27
CA PRO A 108 5.81 -2.87 1.00
C PRO A 108 5.53 -3.10 2.49
N PRO A 109 5.97 -4.23 3.07
CA PRO A 109 5.45 -4.77 4.32
C PRO A 109 6.03 -4.10 5.58
N MET A 110 5.74 -2.81 5.77
CA MET A 110 6.35 -1.97 6.81
C MET A 110 5.63 -1.95 8.15
N LEU A 111 4.61 -2.79 8.28
CA LEU A 111 3.84 -2.96 9.50
C LEU A 111 4.71 -3.43 10.68
N ALA A 112 5.60 -4.41 10.46
CA ALA A 112 6.47 -4.92 11.51
C ALA A 112 7.40 -3.82 12.06
N GLU A 113 8.00 -3.03 11.16
CA GLU A 113 8.84 -1.88 11.54
C GLU A 113 8.05 -0.87 12.37
N ALA A 114 6.85 -0.47 11.93
CA ALA A 114 6.01 0.46 12.69
C ALA A 114 5.61 -0.08 14.07
N ILE A 115 5.23 -1.37 14.15
CA ILE A 115 4.88 -2.05 15.40
C ILE A 115 6.05 -2.02 16.38
N VAL A 116 7.27 -2.37 15.93
CA VAL A 116 8.47 -2.34 16.77
C VAL A 116 8.81 -0.93 17.21
N LYS A 117 8.81 0.04 16.29
CA LYS A 117 9.08 1.46 16.60
C LYS A 117 8.12 2.02 17.65
N ILE A 118 6.84 1.69 17.59
CA ILE A 118 5.89 2.07 18.66
C ILE A 118 6.23 1.35 19.97
N GLY A 119 6.53 0.05 19.90
CA GLY A 119 6.89 -0.76 21.06
C GLY A 119 8.12 -0.26 21.82
N GLU A 120 9.13 0.28 21.13
CA GLU A 120 10.35 0.84 21.73
C GLU A 120 10.07 1.90 22.83
N LEU A 121 8.93 2.61 22.76
CA LEU A 121 8.55 3.64 23.74
C LEU A 121 7.67 3.13 24.89
N LEU A 122 7.26 1.86 24.85
CA LEU A 122 6.43 1.25 25.87
C LEU A 122 7.29 0.54 26.93
N ASN A 123 6.79 0.50 28.17
CA ASN A 123 7.36 -0.40 29.17
C ASN A 123 7.16 -1.86 28.73
N GLN A 124 7.96 -2.79 29.28
CA GLN A 124 7.97 -4.18 28.85
C GLN A 124 6.59 -4.86 28.90
N LYS A 125 5.78 -4.57 29.93
CA LYS A 125 4.44 -5.16 30.09
C LYS A 125 3.51 -4.72 28.97
N ASP A 126 3.45 -3.41 28.71
CA ASP A 126 2.59 -2.83 27.68
C ASP A 126 3.09 -3.16 26.28
N ARG A 127 4.41 -3.24 26.08
CA ARG A 127 5.04 -3.68 24.82
C ARG A 127 4.67 -5.11 24.48
N LYS A 128 4.78 -6.05 25.43
CA LYS A 128 4.35 -7.45 25.22
C LYS A 128 2.88 -7.54 24.86
N LYS A 129 2.01 -6.77 25.51
CA LYS A 129 0.59 -6.72 25.17
C LYS A 129 0.37 -6.16 23.76
N TRP A 130 1.02 -5.05 23.43
CA TRP A 130 0.96 -4.44 22.10
C TRP A 130 1.38 -5.41 20.99
N TYR A 131 2.49 -6.13 21.19
CA TYR A 131 2.97 -7.14 20.26
C TYR A 131 2.00 -8.31 20.12
N LYS A 132 1.49 -8.87 21.23
CA LYS A 132 0.46 -9.92 21.19
C LYS A 132 -0.78 -9.50 20.42
N ASP A 133 -1.25 -8.27 20.62
CA ASP A 133 -2.44 -7.73 19.93
C ASP A 133 -2.24 -7.63 18.40
N CYS A 134 -1.01 -7.54 17.90
CA CYS A 134 -0.72 -7.38 16.47
C CYS A 134 -0.22 -8.67 15.80
N PHE A 135 0.29 -9.62 16.58
CA PHE A 135 1.13 -10.71 16.08
C PHE A 135 0.40 -11.61 15.08
N GLU A 136 -0.80 -12.10 15.43
CA GLU A 136 -1.54 -13.03 14.57
C GLU A 136 -1.84 -12.42 13.19
N SER A 137 -2.31 -11.17 13.16
CA SER A 137 -2.57 -10.45 11.90
C SER A 137 -1.29 -10.24 11.10
N LEU A 138 -0.16 -9.96 11.76
CA LEU A 138 1.13 -9.79 11.11
C LEU A 138 1.66 -11.10 10.52
N VAL A 139 1.60 -12.20 11.26
CA VAL A 139 1.97 -13.54 10.78
C VAL A 139 1.15 -13.91 9.55
N ARG A 140 -0.19 -13.79 9.62
CA ARG A 140 -1.06 -14.07 8.46
C ARG A 140 -0.72 -13.25 7.22
N TYR A 141 -0.24 -12.01 7.40
CA TYR A 141 0.19 -11.17 6.29
C TYR A 141 1.50 -11.66 5.67
N HIS A 142 2.49 -12.01 6.49
CA HIS A 142 3.76 -12.56 6.01
C HIS A 142 3.59 -13.94 5.37
N GLU A 143 2.78 -14.82 5.95
CA GLU A 143 2.42 -16.10 5.35
C GLU A 143 1.72 -15.94 3.99
N TRP A 144 0.84 -14.93 3.86
CA TRP A 144 0.21 -14.61 2.58
C TRP A 144 1.24 -14.18 1.53
N LEU A 145 2.21 -13.33 1.90
CA LEU A 145 3.27 -12.89 0.99
C LEU A 145 4.03 -14.09 0.42
N TYR A 146 4.51 -15.00 1.26
CA TYR A 146 5.20 -16.20 0.79
C TYR A 146 4.28 -17.15 0.02
N ARG A 147 3.14 -17.55 0.61
CA ARG A 147 2.26 -18.55 0.00
C ARG A 147 1.72 -18.13 -1.37
N GLU A 148 1.39 -16.86 -1.54
CA GLU A 148 0.72 -16.38 -2.76
C GLU A 148 1.69 -15.73 -3.73
N ARG A 149 2.74 -15.05 -3.24
CA ARG A 149 3.62 -14.23 -4.08
C ARG A 149 5.00 -14.83 -4.31
N ASP A 150 5.34 -15.96 -3.71
CA ASP A 150 6.54 -16.72 -4.04
C ASP A 150 6.15 -18.03 -4.78
N PRO A 151 5.88 -17.97 -6.10
CA PRO A 151 5.50 -19.15 -6.87
C PRO A 151 6.64 -20.17 -7.05
N ARG A 152 7.89 -19.77 -6.80
CA ARG A 152 9.07 -20.63 -6.96
C ARG A 152 9.50 -21.29 -5.65
N ASN A 153 8.94 -20.83 -4.53
CA ASN A 153 9.29 -21.26 -3.19
C ASN A 153 10.80 -21.12 -2.91
N ASP A 154 11.39 -20.02 -3.37
CA ASP A 154 12.81 -19.67 -3.19
C ASP A 154 13.03 -18.53 -2.18
N GLY A 155 11.95 -18.06 -1.56
CA GLY A 155 11.95 -16.97 -0.58
C GLY A 155 11.85 -15.57 -1.18
N ILE A 156 11.69 -15.45 -2.50
CA ILE A 156 11.61 -14.15 -3.18
C ILE A 156 10.17 -13.88 -3.64
N VAL A 157 9.60 -12.80 -3.10
CA VAL A 157 8.23 -12.37 -3.39
C VAL A 157 8.16 -11.59 -4.70
N THR A 158 7.19 -11.96 -5.53
CA THR A 158 6.85 -11.37 -6.82
C THR A 158 5.69 -10.38 -6.72
N LEU A 159 5.87 -9.21 -7.30
CA LEU A 159 4.84 -8.17 -7.42
C LEU A 159 4.12 -8.30 -8.77
N VAL A 160 2.82 -8.04 -8.78
CA VAL A 160 1.94 -8.21 -9.96
C VAL A 160 1.38 -6.88 -10.48
N HIS A 161 1.73 -5.78 -9.82
CA HIS A 161 1.34 -4.43 -10.22
C HIS A 161 2.40 -3.42 -9.78
N PRO A 162 2.76 -2.41 -10.60
CA PRO A 162 3.77 -1.41 -10.25
C PRO A 162 3.53 -0.72 -8.89
N TRP A 163 2.28 -0.35 -8.63
CA TRP A 163 1.84 0.25 -7.35
C TRP A 163 2.11 -0.59 -6.09
N GLU A 164 2.42 -1.89 -6.21
CA GLU A 164 2.82 -2.70 -5.06
C GLU A 164 4.23 -2.40 -4.56
N SER A 165 5.08 -1.82 -5.42
CA SER A 165 6.43 -1.38 -5.03
C SER A 165 6.42 -0.10 -4.19
N GLY A 166 5.34 0.68 -4.25
CA GLY A 166 5.31 2.06 -3.76
C GLY A 166 6.04 3.07 -4.65
N LEU A 167 6.66 2.62 -5.75
CA LEU A 167 7.39 3.43 -6.73
C LEU A 167 6.66 3.38 -8.09
N ASP A 168 5.47 3.97 -8.10
CA ASP A 168 4.41 3.78 -9.10
C ASP A 168 4.85 3.88 -10.57
N ASN A 169 5.70 4.86 -10.89
CA ASN A 169 6.18 5.17 -12.24
C ASN A 169 7.69 4.92 -12.41
N SER A 170 8.27 4.03 -11.60
CA SER A 170 9.70 3.74 -11.71
C SER A 170 10.07 3.23 -13.11
N PRO A 171 11.25 3.60 -13.65
CA PRO A 171 11.62 3.30 -15.04
C PRO A 171 11.58 1.81 -15.39
N VAL A 172 11.96 0.93 -14.45
CA VAL A 172 11.97 -0.53 -14.64
C VAL A 172 10.55 -1.03 -14.90
N TRP A 173 9.60 -0.66 -14.03
CA TRP A 173 8.20 -1.07 -14.14
C TRP A 173 7.53 -0.51 -15.39
N MET A 174 7.78 0.77 -15.72
CA MET A 174 7.22 1.38 -16.93
C MET A 174 7.79 0.75 -18.20
N SER A 175 9.11 0.51 -18.26
CA SER A 175 9.77 -0.15 -19.39
C SER A 175 9.15 -1.52 -19.66
N GLU A 176 9.04 -2.37 -18.64
CA GLU A 176 8.45 -3.70 -18.79
C GLU A 176 6.98 -3.65 -19.19
N MET A 177 6.21 -2.70 -18.64
CA MET A 177 4.82 -2.51 -19.03
C MET A 177 4.70 -2.13 -20.51
N HIS A 178 5.52 -1.19 -20.97
CA HIS A 178 5.54 -0.72 -22.35
C HIS A 178 5.91 -1.82 -23.35
N GLN A 179 6.92 -2.61 -23.03
CA GLN A 179 7.42 -3.67 -23.91
C GLN A 179 6.43 -4.84 -23.97
N ASN A 180 5.92 -5.28 -22.81
CA ASN A 180 5.32 -6.61 -22.70
C ASN A 180 3.81 -6.62 -22.41
N GLN A 181 3.21 -5.52 -21.94
CA GLN A 181 1.90 -5.58 -21.25
C GLN A 181 0.87 -4.55 -21.69
N LEU A 182 1.23 -3.60 -22.56
CA LEU A 182 0.25 -2.68 -23.14
C LEU A 182 -0.73 -3.44 -24.05
N PRO A 183 -2.05 -3.35 -23.79
CA PRO A 183 -3.08 -3.86 -24.70
C PRO A 183 -2.97 -3.24 -26.09
N LEU A 184 -3.41 -3.98 -27.10
CA LEU A 184 -3.37 -3.54 -28.49
C LEU A 184 -4.01 -2.16 -28.69
N TRP A 185 -5.19 -1.91 -28.10
CA TRP A 185 -5.86 -0.62 -28.23
C TRP A 185 -5.04 0.55 -27.65
N ILE A 186 -4.25 0.34 -26.58
CA ILE A 186 -3.35 1.37 -26.04
C ILE A 186 -2.15 1.55 -26.99
N LYS A 187 -1.60 0.46 -27.52
CA LYS A 187 -0.52 0.52 -28.51
C LYS A 187 -0.98 1.29 -29.76
N THR A 188 -2.19 1.05 -30.26
CA THR A 188 -2.78 1.78 -31.39
C THR A 188 -3.03 3.24 -31.03
N PHE A 189 -3.55 3.54 -29.83
CA PHE A 189 -3.76 4.91 -29.36
C PHE A 189 -2.43 5.70 -29.27
N LYS A 190 -1.35 5.05 -28.80
CA LYS A 190 0.01 5.61 -28.79
C LYS A 190 0.52 5.85 -30.21
N PHE A 191 0.40 4.86 -31.09
CA PHE A 191 0.84 4.93 -32.48
C PHE A 191 0.15 6.04 -33.28
N MET A 192 -1.16 6.25 -33.07
CA MET A 192 -1.92 7.32 -33.72
C MET A 192 -1.69 8.72 -33.11
N HIS A 193 -0.75 8.88 -32.16
CA HIS A 193 -0.45 10.14 -31.47
C HIS A 193 -1.65 10.85 -30.79
N LEU A 194 -2.77 10.14 -30.56
CA LEU A 194 -3.97 10.70 -29.94
C LEU A 194 -3.76 11.11 -28.47
N HIS A 195 -2.73 10.58 -27.82
CA HIS A 195 -2.35 10.95 -26.45
C HIS A 195 -1.87 12.39 -26.31
N ASN A 196 -1.23 12.97 -27.34
CA ASN A 196 -0.76 14.37 -27.30
C ASN A 196 -1.92 15.37 -27.19
N ILE A 197 -3.04 15.07 -27.85
CA ILE A 197 -4.27 15.86 -27.77
C ILE A 197 -4.86 15.75 -26.35
N PHE A 198 -4.96 14.54 -25.80
CA PHE A 198 -5.52 14.33 -24.46
C PHE A 198 -4.65 14.86 -23.31
N ASN A 199 -3.32 14.81 -23.44
CA ASN A 199 -2.39 15.45 -22.51
C ASN A 199 -2.57 16.98 -22.51
N ALA A 200 -2.76 17.59 -23.69
CA ALA A 200 -3.06 19.02 -23.81
C ALA A 200 -4.46 19.41 -23.27
N PHE A 201 -5.44 18.50 -23.36
CA PHE A 201 -6.80 18.69 -22.84
C PHE A 201 -6.99 18.32 -21.36
N ARG A 202 -5.99 17.73 -20.68
CA ARG A 202 -5.99 17.48 -19.21
C ARG A 202 -5.84 18.79 -18.43
N ARG A 203 -6.85 19.67 -18.54
CA ARG A 203 -6.92 21.04 -18.01
C ARG A 203 -7.28 21.20 -16.53
N ASN A 204 -7.30 20.12 -15.73
CA ASN A 204 -7.47 20.26 -14.28
C ASN A 204 -6.11 20.25 -13.57
N THR A 205 -5.50 21.42 -13.46
CA THR A 205 -4.24 21.74 -12.74
C THR A 205 -4.40 21.85 -11.22
N LYS A 206 -5.56 21.48 -10.68
CA LYS A 206 -6.01 21.96 -9.36
C LYS A 206 -5.12 21.57 -8.17
N TYR A 207 -4.32 20.50 -8.27
CA TYR A 207 -3.53 19.99 -7.12
C TYR A 207 -2.09 19.49 -7.43
N LEU A 208 -1.70 19.30 -8.70
CA LEU A 208 -0.34 18.87 -9.08
C LEU A 208 0.10 19.50 -10.41
N PRO A 209 1.34 20.01 -10.54
CA PRO A 209 1.96 20.41 -11.80
C PRO A 209 1.96 19.29 -12.85
N ALA A 210 2.06 19.63 -14.13
CA ALA A 210 1.98 18.63 -15.22
C ALA A 210 3.15 17.64 -15.24
N TYR A 211 4.36 18.04 -14.82
CA TYR A 211 5.56 17.19 -14.81
C TYR A 211 5.59 16.18 -13.66
N GLU A 212 4.77 16.37 -12.62
CA GLU A 212 4.62 15.43 -11.51
C GLU A 212 3.56 14.36 -11.81
N ARG A 213 2.96 14.39 -13.01
CA ARG A 213 1.89 13.46 -13.39
C ARG A 213 2.43 12.30 -14.19
N ILE A 214 1.81 11.15 -13.96
CA ILE A 214 1.95 9.97 -14.80
C ILE A 214 1.41 10.29 -16.20
N ASP A 215 2.20 9.94 -17.22
CA ASP A 215 1.80 10.07 -18.62
C ASP A 215 0.46 9.34 -18.89
N VAL A 216 -0.31 9.81 -19.88
CA VAL A 216 -1.61 9.19 -20.20
C VAL A 216 -1.45 7.72 -20.59
N ILE A 217 -0.39 7.35 -21.34
CA ILE A 217 -0.18 5.96 -21.71
C ILE A 217 0.11 5.10 -20.47
N ASP A 218 0.96 5.60 -19.57
CA ASP A 218 1.26 4.91 -18.32
C ASP A 218 0.01 4.75 -17.44
N ALA A 219 -0.79 5.82 -17.31
CA ALA A 219 -2.03 5.79 -16.54
C ALA A 219 -3.04 4.77 -17.10
N LEU A 220 -3.19 4.69 -18.43
CA LEU A 220 -4.05 3.70 -19.08
C LEU A 220 -3.48 2.27 -18.94
N GLY A 221 -2.15 2.13 -19.01
CA GLY A 221 -1.45 0.86 -18.80
C GLY A 221 -1.68 0.30 -17.39
N LEU A 222 -1.45 1.13 -16.37
CA LEU A 222 -1.71 0.83 -14.96
C LEU A 222 -3.18 0.48 -14.72
N TYR A 223 -4.11 1.29 -15.24
CA TYR A 223 -5.54 0.99 -15.15
C TYR A 223 -5.90 -0.36 -15.81
N SER A 224 -5.29 -0.67 -16.95
CA SER A 224 -5.49 -1.94 -17.63
C SER A 224 -4.95 -3.12 -16.81
N ALA A 225 -3.79 -2.95 -16.15
CA ALA A 225 -3.22 -3.95 -15.25
C ALA A 225 -4.16 -4.23 -14.07
N ALA A 226 -4.63 -3.21 -13.36
CA ALA A 226 -5.62 -3.36 -12.29
C ALA A 226 -6.89 -4.09 -12.75
N ARG A 227 -7.40 -3.77 -13.95
CA ARG A 227 -8.57 -4.47 -14.53
C ARG A 227 -8.31 -5.95 -14.82
N ARG A 228 -7.09 -6.33 -15.20
CA ARG A 228 -6.74 -7.75 -15.40
C ARG A 228 -6.80 -8.51 -14.08
N LEU A 229 -6.23 -7.97 -13.01
CA LEU A 229 -6.31 -8.56 -11.67
C LEU A 229 -7.77 -8.75 -11.22
N ARG A 230 -8.59 -7.71 -11.42
CA ARG A 230 -10.03 -7.76 -11.15
C ARG A 230 -10.76 -8.85 -11.92
N ARG A 231 -10.48 -9.01 -13.23
CA ARG A 231 -11.09 -10.09 -14.06
C ARG A 231 -10.73 -11.49 -13.57
N LYS A 232 -9.56 -11.64 -12.93
CA LYS A 232 -9.14 -12.89 -12.30
C LYS A 232 -9.63 -13.04 -10.86
N GLN A 233 -10.51 -12.13 -10.40
CA GLN A 233 -11.05 -12.09 -9.05
C GLN A 233 -9.97 -12.08 -7.97
N TYR A 234 -8.80 -11.48 -8.28
CA TYR A 234 -7.64 -11.45 -7.38
C TYR A 234 -7.14 -12.83 -6.94
N ASN A 235 -7.42 -13.88 -7.72
CA ASN A 235 -6.87 -15.20 -7.47
C ASN A 235 -5.43 -15.28 -8.00
N THR A 236 -4.46 -15.45 -7.10
CA THR A 236 -3.04 -15.36 -7.44
C THR A 236 -2.59 -16.43 -8.42
N THR A 237 -3.06 -17.67 -8.26
CA THR A 237 -2.77 -18.77 -9.21
C THR A 237 -3.20 -18.41 -10.63
N LYS A 238 -4.38 -17.79 -10.81
CA LYS A 238 -4.86 -17.34 -12.12
C LYS A 238 -4.10 -16.12 -12.66
N ILE A 239 -3.56 -15.28 -11.78
CA ILE A 239 -2.75 -14.11 -12.14
C ILE A 239 -1.40 -14.58 -12.67
N LEU A 240 -0.70 -15.44 -11.92
CA LEU A 240 0.66 -15.88 -12.24
C LEU A 240 0.73 -16.85 -13.44
N ARG A 241 -0.34 -17.62 -13.72
CA ARG A 241 -0.39 -18.57 -14.85
C ARG A 241 -0.33 -17.95 -16.25
N HIS A 242 -0.74 -16.69 -16.41
CA HIS A 242 -0.81 -16.06 -17.73
C HIS A 242 0.15 -14.89 -17.79
N THR A 243 1.37 -15.11 -18.31
CA THR A 243 2.40 -14.13 -18.73
C THR A 243 2.04 -12.67 -18.46
N GLN A 244 1.94 -12.32 -17.19
CA GLN A 244 1.55 -11.02 -16.69
C GLN A 244 2.80 -10.34 -16.16
N LEU A 245 2.77 -9.01 -16.10
CA LEU A 245 3.86 -8.25 -15.49
C LEU A 245 4.08 -8.75 -14.06
N CYS A 246 5.19 -9.45 -13.86
CA CYS A 246 5.57 -10.04 -12.60
C CYS A 246 7.04 -9.68 -12.39
N ILE A 247 7.34 -8.91 -11.33
CA ILE A 247 8.70 -8.48 -11.04
C ILE A 247 9.00 -8.80 -9.58
N GLU A 248 10.13 -9.45 -9.35
CA GLU A 248 10.74 -9.61 -8.03
C GLU A 248 11.45 -8.31 -7.68
N ASP A 249 10.75 -7.45 -6.94
CA ASP A 249 11.24 -6.13 -6.60
C ASP A 249 12.25 -6.20 -5.45
N LEU A 250 13.47 -5.71 -5.68
CA LEU A 250 14.57 -5.77 -4.72
C LEU A 250 14.25 -4.99 -3.43
N ALA A 251 13.64 -3.80 -3.55
CA ALA A 251 13.34 -2.96 -2.39
C ALA A 251 12.24 -3.60 -1.54
N PHE A 252 11.19 -4.10 -2.17
CA PHE A 252 10.12 -4.83 -1.49
C PHE A 252 10.66 -6.03 -0.71
N ASN A 253 11.48 -6.86 -1.34
CA ASN A 253 12.04 -8.06 -0.71
C ASN A 253 13.02 -7.72 0.42
N SER A 254 13.84 -6.68 0.26
CA SER A 254 14.73 -6.21 1.33
C SER A 254 13.94 -5.74 2.57
N ILE A 255 12.83 -5.04 2.35
CA ILE A 255 11.91 -4.63 3.42
C ILE A 255 11.25 -5.85 4.07
N LEU A 256 10.84 -6.84 3.29
CA LEU A 256 10.25 -8.07 3.82
C LEU A 256 11.24 -8.84 4.70
N ILE A 257 12.50 -8.99 4.28
CA ILE A 257 13.56 -9.62 5.08
C ILE A 257 13.71 -8.89 6.41
N ARG A 258 13.80 -7.56 6.38
CA ARG A 258 13.88 -6.73 7.58
C ARG A 258 12.66 -6.91 8.50
N ALA A 259 11.47 -6.99 7.91
CA ALA A 259 10.22 -7.20 8.63
C ALA A 259 10.14 -8.60 9.26
N ASN A 260 10.71 -9.63 8.63
CA ASN A 260 10.80 -10.97 9.21
C ASN A 260 11.71 -11.00 10.44
N THR A 261 12.86 -10.31 10.43
CA THR A 261 13.70 -10.19 11.63
C THR A 261 12.91 -9.61 12.80
N HIS A 262 12.09 -8.59 12.54
CA HIS A 262 11.21 -8.04 13.55
C HIS A 262 10.13 -9.00 14.02
N LEU A 263 9.58 -9.82 13.12
CA LEU A 263 8.60 -10.83 13.48
C LEU A 263 9.19 -11.88 14.43
N GLU A 264 10.44 -12.31 14.19
CA GLU A 264 11.18 -13.21 15.07
C GLU A 264 11.43 -12.59 16.46
N ASP A 265 11.86 -11.33 16.51
CA ASP A 265 12.10 -10.62 17.77
C ASP A 265 10.81 -10.45 18.58
N ILE A 266 9.72 -10.10 17.90
CA ILE A 266 8.38 -10.02 18.50
C ILE A 266 8.00 -11.38 19.08
N ALA A 267 8.12 -12.46 18.30
CA ALA A 267 7.77 -13.82 18.72
C ALA A 267 8.52 -14.25 19.98
N LYS A 268 9.85 -14.04 20.00
CA LYS A 268 10.70 -14.27 21.17
C LYS A 268 10.23 -13.50 22.39
N GLU A 269 9.89 -12.21 22.24
CA GLU A 269 9.48 -11.38 23.38
C GLU A 269 8.12 -11.79 23.97
N ILE A 270 7.19 -12.27 23.12
CA ILE A 270 5.85 -12.70 23.53
C ILE A 270 5.75 -14.19 23.90
N ASN A 271 6.84 -14.96 23.74
CA ASN A 271 6.95 -16.41 23.93
C ASN A 271 6.01 -17.20 23.00
N GLN A 272 6.08 -16.94 21.68
CA GLN A 272 5.39 -17.71 20.64
C GLN A 272 6.36 -18.21 19.59
#